data_AF-A0A248TFT2-F1
#
_entry.id   AF-A0A248TFT2-F1
#
_cell.length_a   1.000
_cell.length_b   1.000
_cell.length_c   1.000
_cell.angle_alpha   90.00
_cell.angle_beta   90.00
_cell.angle_gamma   90.00
#
_symmetry.space_group_name_H-M   'P 1'
#
loop_
_entity.id
_entity.type
_entity.pdbx_description
1 polymer ?
#
loop_
_entity_poly.entity_id
_entity_poly.type
_entity_poly.pdbx_seq_one_letter_code
_entity_poly.pdbx_strand_id
1 'polypeptide(L)'
;MDDNRDLSYLIDRIVSSNLFREANYYFRSMKKQPHGGVARIFHPNVYLKYYTADTFRLFTHEPYNIPYFLTALVEEAYHEYLMSEVNIEELCWLCFDDDNFWYVGFRLLIPKQEFEEINKNVPLIWSVISSKSRFQDYYELDNKLLIYALVCYLIKSKMIEIKGIEEIRRYEVLRTPHNKYGLSLVNDAKFLRQGFILDGRYYLYNIFFDTTIGAAIDDVPYTIKIINAEIPKAELYFRCDEKVAVPADKMICTATMDFQKYRGITVDFGDIEKLINKKEIIVHYDPKYLDKVVMIIKPDRDPDGRNFYHIEVEELWNPEKVKDNFVLTNYVHAKYYPDKKIFNHIDFSVNQYSKGLFEEKYRDAMTDTDVPIDRYGDEHYKIWCVESDTIEISTWSKLVCATLDEPFRELFIEMFY
;
A
#
# COMPACT_ATOMS: atom_id res chain seq x y z
N MET A 1 -26.30 -22.74 -27.90
CA MET A 1 -25.06 -23.16 -27.23
C MET A 1 -25.40 -23.04 -25.76
N ASP A 2 -25.49 -24.17 -25.06
CA ASP A 2 -25.53 -24.13 -23.59
C ASP A 2 -24.18 -23.57 -23.16
N ASP A 3 -24.16 -22.38 -22.59
CA ASP A 3 -22.96 -21.88 -21.92
C ASP A 3 -22.75 -22.77 -20.70
N ASN A 4 -21.75 -23.65 -20.76
CA ASN A 4 -21.36 -24.51 -19.65
C ASN A 4 -20.99 -23.62 -18.46
N ARG A 5 -21.81 -23.64 -17.40
CA ARG A 5 -21.60 -22.82 -16.19
C ARG A 5 -20.64 -23.53 -15.23
N ASP A 6 -19.47 -23.89 -15.71
CA ASP A 6 -18.44 -24.60 -14.95
C ASP A 6 -17.63 -23.67 -14.01
N LEU A 7 -16.54 -24.17 -13.44
CA LEU A 7 -15.67 -23.40 -12.54
C LEU A 7 -15.05 -22.18 -13.24
N SER A 8 -14.73 -22.27 -14.52
CA SER A 8 -14.16 -21.14 -15.28
C SER A 8 -15.18 -20.03 -15.43
N TYR A 9 -16.44 -20.38 -15.75
CA TYR A 9 -17.55 -19.43 -15.76
C TYR A 9 -17.68 -18.72 -14.41
N LEU A 10 -17.68 -19.46 -13.30
CA LEU A 10 -17.80 -18.88 -11.96
C LEU A 10 -16.65 -17.90 -11.67
N ILE A 11 -15.41 -18.27 -11.99
CA ILE A 11 -14.24 -17.41 -11.81
C ILE A 11 -14.40 -16.12 -12.62
N ASP A 12 -14.79 -16.21 -13.89
CA ASP A 12 -14.97 -15.04 -14.76
C ASP A 12 -16.04 -14.09 -14.21
N ARG A 13 -17.14 -14.63 -13.67
CA ARG A 13 -18.20 -13.84 -13.02
C ARG A 13 -17.69 -13.12 -11.77
N ILE A 14 -16.97 -13.82 -10.88
CA ILE A 14 -16.38 -13.25 -9.67
C ILE A 14 -15.40 -12.13 -10.05
N VAL A 15 -14.44 -12.42 -10.92
CA VAL A 15 -13.33 -11.51 -11.29
C VAL A 15 -13.83 -10.27 -12.01
N SER A 16 -14.93 -10.38 -12.77
CA SER A 16 -15.56 -9.25 -13.47
C SER A 16 -16.41 -8.35 -12.57
N SER A 17 -16.72 -8.77 -11.34
CA SER A 17 -17.57 -8.01 -10.41
C SER A 17 -16.85 -6.77 -9.85
N ASN A 18 -17.61 -5.71 -9.58
CA ASN A 18 -17.08 -4.53 -8.89
C ASN A 18 -16.70 -4.86 -7.43
N LEU A 19 -17.44 -5.77 -6.79
CA LEU A 19 -17.15 -6.23 -5.44
C LEU A 19 -15.78 -6.92 -5.34
N PHE A 20 -15.39 -7.72 -6.34
CA PHE A 20 -14.07 -8.34 -6.39
C PHE A 20 -12.96 -7.29 -6.54
N ARG A 21 -13.18 -6.25 -7.36
CA ARG A 21 -12.25 -5.12 -7.47
C ARG A 21 -12.06 -4.40 -6.14
N GLU A 22 -13.16 -4.10 -5.45
CA GLU A 22 -13.14 -3.45 -4.14
C GLU A 22 -12.42 -4.32 -3.10
N ALA A 23 -12.72 -5.62 -3.05
CA ALA A 23 -12.04 -6.56 -2.17
C ALA A 23 -10.52 -6.65 -2.46
N ASN A 24 -10.14 -6.73 -3.74
CA ASN A 24 -8.73 -6.73 -4.15
C ASN A 24 -8.03 -5.42 -3.74
N TYR A 25 -8.68 -4.27 -3.90
CA TYR A 25 -8.12 -2.99 -3.46
C TYR A 25 -7.99 -2.89 -1.94
N TYR A 26 -9.00 -3.36 -1.19
CA TYR A 26 -8.98 -3.44 0.27
C TYR A 26 -7.80 -4.29 0.78
N PHE A 27 -7.64 -5.49 0.23
CA PHE A 27 -6.53 -6.37 0.60
C PHE A 27 -5.16 -5.79 0.26
N ARG A 28 -5.01 -5.18 -0.92
CA ARG A 28 -3.75 -4.54 -1.30
C ARG A 28 -3.44 -3.33 -0.43
N SER A 29 -4.44 -2.67 0.13
CA SER A 29 -4.28 -1.60 1.13
C SER A 29 -3.98 -2.13 2.53
N MET A 30 -4.38 -3.37 2.84
CA MET A 30 -4.02 -4.08 4.07
C MET A 30 -2.58 -4.64 4.00
N LYS A 31 -1.65 -3.77 3.63
CA LYS A 31 -0.24 -4.12 3.48
C LYS A 31 0.30 -4.64 4.80
N LYS A 32 1.02 -5.75 4.72
CA LYS A 32 1.75 -6.33 5.84
C LYS A 32 3.18 -6.51 5.39
N GLN A 33 4.10 -5.74 5.97
CA GLN A 33 5.51 -5.80 5.59
C GLN A 33 6.08 -7.24 5.73
N PRO A 34 7.09 -7.61 4.93
CA PRO A 34 7.76 -8.91 5.04
C PRO A 34 8.33 -9.12 6.44
N HIS A 35 8.48 -10.39 6.84
CA HIS A 35 9.12 -10.74 8.10
C HIS A 35 10.53 -10.13 8.19
N GLY A 36 10.86 -9.50 9.33
CA GLY A 36 12.07 -8.69 9.51
C GLY A 36 11.89 -7.18 9.30
N GLY A 37 10.71 -6.74 8.85
CA GLY A 37 10.24 -5.36 9.05
C GLY A 37 10.77 -4.34 8.06
N VAL A 38 11.61 -4.79 7.13
CA VAL A 38 12.12 -3.97 6.03
C VAL A 38 11.37 -4.35 4.76
N ALA A 39 10.58 -3.40 4.24
CA ALA A 39 10.04 -3.47 2.89
C ALA A 39 11.21 -3.29 1.91
N ARG A 40 11.79 -4.39 1.42
CA ARG A 40 12.79 -4.28 0.35
C ARG A 40 12.08 -4.12 -0.98
N ILE A 41 11.94 -2.88 -1.40
CA ILE A 41 11.36 -2.50 -2.68
C ILE A 41 12.51 -2.42 -3.69
N PHE A 42 12.46 -3.27 -4.71
CA PHE A 42 13.54 -3.40 -5.69
C PHE A 42 13.20 -2.80 -7.07
N HIS A 43 11.96 -2.38 -7.25
CA HIS A 43 11.45 -1.80 -8.50
C HIS A 43 10.20 -0.96 -8.19
N PRO A 44 9.81 -0.05 -9.09
CA PRO A 44 8.59 0.73 -8.91
C PRO A 44 7.33 -0.15 -8.93
N ASN A 45 6.20 0.46 -8.57
CA ASN A 45 4.84 -0.09 -8.63
C ASN A 45 4.60 -1.33 -7.75
N VAL A 46 5.52 -1.63 -6.81
CA VAL A 46 5.46 -2.85 -5.99
C VAL A 46 4.09 -3.02 -5.36
N TYR A 47 3.57 -1.99 -4.68
CA TYR A 47 2.32 -2.11 -3.94
C TYR A 47 1.08 -2.33 -4.83
N LEU A 48 1.09 -1.87 -6.09
CA LEU A 48 -0.04 -2.08 -7.00
C LEU A 48 -0.04 -3.45 -7.68
N LYS A 49 1.14 -3.97 -8.03
CA LYS A 49 1.24 -5.13 -8.93
C LYS A 49 1.99 -6.30 -8.32
N TYR A 50 3.11 -6.03 -7.68
CA TYR A 50 4.09 -7.07 -7.36
C TYR A 50 3.99 -7.56 -5.92
N TYR A 51 3.42 -6.77 -5.02
CA TYR A 51 3.13 -7.18 -3.65
C TYR A 51 2.12 -8.32 -3.62
N THR A 52 2.43 -9.40 -2.90
CA THR A 52 1.54 -10.54 -2.74
C THR A 52 0.47 -10.20 -1.70
N ALA A 53 -0.80 -10.46 -2.02
CA ALA A 53 -1.88 -10.36 -1.06
C ALA A 53 -1.83 -11.60 -0.14
N ASP A 54 -1.53 -11.40 1.14
CA ASP A 54 -1.36 -12.49 2.11
C ASP A 54 -2.71 -12.95 2.68
N THR A 55 -3.60 -13.44 1.82
CA THR A 55 -5.01 -13.69 2.15
C THR A 55 -5.21 -14.86 3.13
N PHE A 56 -4.23 -15.77 3.26
CA PHE A 56 -4.35 -16.92 4.19
C PHE A 56 -4.46 -16.48 5.65
N ARG A 57 -3.98 -15.27 5.99
CA ARG A 57 -4.02 -14.72 7.36
C ARG A 57 -5.43 -14.53 7.91
N LEU A 58 -6.43 -14.39 7.04
CA LEU A 58 -7.81 -14.35 7.51
C LEU A 58 -8.23 -15.66 8.18
N PHE A 59 -7.58 -16.77 7.84
CA PHE A 59 -7.90 -18.10 8.32
C PHE A 59 -7.09 -18.51 9.58
N THR A 60 -6.19 -17.67 10.09
CA THR A 60 -5.30 -18.04 11.21
C THR A 60 -5.93 -17.94 12.60
N HIS A 61 -7.01 -17.17 12.77
CA HIS A 61 -7.67 -17.00 14.07
C HIS A 61 -9.16 -17.35 14.00
N GLU A 62 -9.88 -16.83 13.01
CA GLU A 62 -11.32 -17.04 12.84
C GLU A 62 -11.64 -17.58 11.43
N PRO A 63 -11.22 -18.82 11.09
CA PRO A 63 -11.32 -19.34 9.71
C PRO A 63 -12.75 -19.42 9.18
N TYR A 64 -13.74 -19.52 10.05
CA TYR A 64 -15.16 -19.61 9.68
C TYR A 64 -15.86 -18.25 9.60
N ASN A 65 -15.18 -17.16 9.96
CA ASN A 65 -15.76 -15.82 9.97
C ASN A 65 -15.37 -15.07 8.69
N ILE A 66 -16.33 -14.84 7.80
CA ILE A 66 -16.11 -14.05 6.58
C ILE A 66 -16.03 -12.57 6.99
N PRO A 67 -14.89 -11.88 6.79
CA PRO A 67 -14.76 -10.48 7.18
C PRO A 67 -15.77 -9.58 6.49
N TYR A 68 -16.19 -8.52 7.17
CA TYR A 68 -17.23 -7.60 6.71
C TYR A 68 -17.01 -7.08 5.28
N PHE A 69 -15.78 -6.73 4.91
CA PHE A 69 -15.46 -6.21 3.58
C PHE A 69 -15.57 -7.26 2.46
N LEU A 70 -15.60 -8.56 2.78
CA LEU A 70 -15.78 -9.66 1.84
C LEU A 70 -17.19 -10.24 1.84
N THR A 71 -18.00 -9.96 2.87
CA THR A 71 -19.31 -10.60 3.03
C THR A 71 -20.16 -10.47 1.77
N ALA A 72 -20.36 -9.26 1.25
CA ALA A 72 -21.18 -9.03 0.07
C ALA A 72 -20.67 -9.79 -1.17
N LEU A 73 -19.35 -9.79 -1.39
CA LEU A 73 -18.72 -10.50 -2.50
C LEU A 73 -18.90 -12.02 -2.38
N VAL A 74 -18.72 -12.57 -1.18
CA VAL A 74 -18.87 -14.01 -0.94
C VAL A 74 -20.33 -14.43 -1.09
N GLU A 75 -21.31 -13.63 -0.64
CA GLU A 75 -22.72 -13.94 -0.89
C GLU A 75 -23.05 -13.93 -2.38
N GLU A 76 -22.57 -12.94 -3.14
CA GLU A 76 -22.79 -12.86 -4.59
C GLU A 76 -22.14 -14.06 -5.32
N ALA A 77 -20.88 -14.35 -5.01
CA ALA A 77 -20.15 -15.49 -5.57
C ALA A 77 -20.81 -16.83 -5.20
N TYR A 78 -21.33 -16.96 -3.99
CA TYR A 78 -22.02 -18.17 -3.54
C TYR A 78 -23.36 -18.34 -4.26
N HIS A 79 -24.09 -17.25 -4.51
CA HIS A 79 -25.32 -17.31 -5.30
C HIS A 79 -25.05 -17.75 -6.75
N GLU A 80 -24.00 -17.20 -7.38
CA GLU A 80 -23.57 -17.64 -8.72
C GLU A 80 -23.14 -19.12 -8.72
N TYR A 81 -22.40 -19.56 -7.71
CA TYR A 81 -22.03 -20.98 -7.53
C TYR A 81 -23.26 -21.92 -7.49
N LEU A 82 -24.33 -21.54 -6.78
CA LEU A 82 -25.55 -22.35 -6.71
C LEU A 82 -26.28 -22.48 -8.07
N MET A 83 -26.01 -21.55 -9.00
CA MET A 83 -26.58 -21.52 -10.35
C MET A 83 -25.65 -22.11 -11.41
N SER A 84 -24.51 -22.65 -10.97
CA SER A 84 -23.44 -23.21 -11.78
C SER A 84 -23.28 -24.72 -11.55
N GLU A 85 -22.69 -25.40 -12.52
CA GLU A 85 -22.39 -26.84 -12.48
C GLU A 85 -20.93 -27.08 -12.07
N VAL A 86 -20.50 -26.45 -10.96
CA VAL A 86 -19.12 -26.53 -10.49
C VAL A 86 -18.81 -27.89 -9.87
N ASN A 87 -17.77 -28.55 -10.37
CA ASN A 87 -17.20 -29.71 -9.72
C ASN A 87 -16.46 -29.28 -8.44
N ILE A 88 -16.96 -29.70 -7.27
CA ILE A 88 -16.40 -29.29 -5.98
C ILE A 88 -14.98 -29.83 -5.74
N GLU A 89 -14.63 -30.98 -6.31
CA GLU A 89 -13.26 -31.50 -6.24
C GLU A 89 -12.31 -30.58 -7.00
N GLU A 90 -12.70 -30.14 -8.20
CA GLU A 90 -11.91 -29.21 -9.00
C GLU A 90 -11.67 -27.89 -8.26
N LEU A 91 -12.70 -27.36 -7.59
CA LEU A 91 -12.58 -26.17 -6.74
C LEU A 91 -11.58 -26.41 -5.59
N CYS A 92 -11.71 -27.53 -4.87
CA CYS A 92 -10.79 -27.88 -3.78
C CYS A 92 -9.35 -28.02 -4.27
N TRP A 93 -9.12 -28.68 -5.42
CA TRP A 93 -7.80 -28.79 -6.02
C TRP A 93 -7.24 -27.44 -6.42
N LEU A 94 -8.04 -26.58 -7.06
CA LEU A 94 -7.62 -25.23 -7.43
C LEU A 94 -7.16 -24.41 -6.21
N CYS A 95 -7.88 -24.51 -5.10
CA CYS A 95 -7.56 -23.74 -3.90
C CYS A 95 -6.41 -24.38 -3.10
N PHE A 96 -6.45 -25.68 -2.82
CA PHE A 96 -5.66 -26.29 -1.76
C PHE A 96 -4.42 -27.05 -2.23
N ASP A 97 -4.25 -27.28 -3.53
CA ASP A 97 -3.03 -27.87 -4.11
C ASP A 97 -1.93 -26.83 -4.40
N ASP A 98 -2.19 -25.55 -4.11
CA ASP A 98 -1.19 -24.49 -4.22
C ASP A 98 -0.20 -24.55 -3.04
N ASP A 99 1.10 -24.53 -3.36
CA ASP A 99 2.22 -24.59 -2.41
C ASP A 99 2.10 -23.57 -1.26
N ASN A 100 1.33 -22.48 -1.45
CA ASN A 100 1.15 -21.41 -0.48
C ASN A 100 -0.31 -21.17 -0.06
N PHE A 101 -1.28 -22.00 -0.48
CA PHE A 101 -2.69 -21.87 -0.09
C PHE A 101 -3.30 -23.14 0.53
N TRP A 102 -2.60 -24.28 0.49
CA TRP A 102 -2.99 -25.50 1.22
C TRP A 102 -3.28 -25.25 2.71
N TYR A 103 -2.60 -24.27 3.33
CA TYR A 103 -2.81 -23.92 4.74
C TYR A 103 -4.25 -23.44 5.00
N VAL A 104 -4.90 -22.80 4.03
CA VAL A 104 -6.31 -22.41 4.16
C VAL A 104 -7.19 -23.66 4.23
N GLY A 105 -6.91 -24.67 3.40
CA GLY A 105 -7.59 -25.98 3.48
C GLY A 105 -7.39 -26.63 4.84
N PHE A 106 -6.17 -26.61 5.39
CA PHE A 106 -5.88 -27.12 6.73
C PHE A 106 -6.73 -26.43 7.83
N ARG A 107 -7.05 -25.15 7.66
CA ARG A 107 -7.84 -24.37 8.64
C ARG A 107 -9.35 -24.49 8.43
N LEU A 108 -9.80 -24.68 7.19
CA LEU A 108 -11.22 -24.68 6.83
C LEU A 108 -11.85 -26.07 6.81
N LEU A 109 -11.14 -27.07 6.30
CA LEU A 109 -11.71 -28.39 6.03
C LEU A 109 -11.95 -29.14 7.35
N ILE A 110 -13.19 -29.60 7.54
CA ILE A 110 -13.59 -30.34 8.73
C ILE A 110 -13.47 -31.83 8.40
N PRO A 111 -12.56 -32.60 9.05
CA PRO A 111 -12.46 -34.03 8.80
C PRO A 111 -13.76 -34.71 9.23
N LYS A 112 -14.20 -35.72 8.47
CA LYS A 112 -15.33 -36.56 8.91
C LYS A 112 -14.96 -37.30 10.19
N GLN A 113 -15.98 -37.69 10.94
CA GLN A 113 -15.83 -38.28 12.27
C GLN A 113 -14.83 -39.45 12.32
N GLU A 114 -14.83 -40.32 11.30
CA GLU A 114 -13.94 -41.48 11.20
C GLU A 114 -12.45 -41.12 10.99
N PHE A 115 -12.15 -39.88 10.58
CA PHE A 115 -10.79 -39.39 10.31
C PHE A 115 -10.28 -38.36 11.33
N GLU A 116 -11.10 -37.94 12.30
CA GLU A 116 -10.73 -36.91 13.28
C GLU A 116 -9.45 -37.25 14.07
N GLU A 117 -9.34 -38.48 14.58
CA GLU A 117 -8.16 -38.92 15.36
C GLU A 117 -6.89 -39.01 14.50
N ILE A 118 -7.03 -39.34 13.23
CA ILE A 118 -5.91 -39.38 12.29
C ILE A 118 -5.42 -37.95 12.01
N ASN A 119 -6.35 -37.03 11.75
CA ASN A 119 -6.05 -35.64 11.42
C ASN A 119 -5.41 -34.87 12.59
N LYS A 120 -5.70 -35.24 13.84
CA LYS A 120 -5.06 -34.65 15.04
C LYS A 120 -3.56 -34.93 15.10
N ASN A 121 -3.11 -36.08 14.58
CA ASN A 121 -1.71 -36.49 14.65
C ASN A 121 -0.90 -35.98 13.45
N VAL A 122 -1.42 -36.17 12.24
CA VAL A 122 -0.82 -35.70 10.99
C VAL A 122 -1.92 -35.02 10.17
N PRO A 123 -1.72 -33.76 9.72
CA PRO A 123 -2.69 -33.09 8.86
C PRO A 123 -3.07 -33.96 7.67
N LEU A 124 -4.32 -34.41 7.65
CA LEU A 124 -4.86 -35.34 6.66
C LEU A 124 -4.80 -34.75 5.24
N ILE A 125 -4.78 -33.42 5.13
CA ILE A 125 -4.74 -32.69 3.87
C ILE A 125 -3.49 -33.00 3.07
N TRP A 126 -2.35 -33.20 3.74
CA TRP A 126 -1.12 -33.59 3.06
C TRP A 126 -1.21 -34.98 2.46
N SER A 127 -1.86 -35.91 3.16
CA SER A 127 -2.13 -37.24 2.63
C SER A 127 -3.02 -37.15 1.41
N VAL A 128 -4.17 -36.46 1.50
CA VAL A 128 -5.13 -36.29 0.40
C VAL A 128 -4.47 -35.67 -0.84
N ILE A 129 -3.68 -34.60 -0.66
CA ILE A 129 -2.94 -33.95 -1.75
C ILE A 129 -1.92 -34.91 -2.36
N SER A 130 -1.06 -35.52 -1.53
CA SER A 130 0.03 -36.38 -2.00
C SER A 130 -0.46 -37.64 -2.72
N SER A 131 -1.58 -38.23 -2.29
CA SER A 131 -2.18 -39.42 -2.89
C SER A 131 -3.18 -39.12 -4.01
N LYS A 132 -3.42 -37.84 -4.34
CA LYS A 132 -4.44 -37.41 -5.30
C LYS A 132 -5.82 -38.00 -5.00
N SER A 133 -6.16 -38.06 -3.72
CA SER A 133 -7.45 -38.58 -3.27
C SER A 133 -8.52 -37.50 -3.32
N ARG A 134 -9.80 -37.91 -3.30
CA ARG A 134 -10.92 -36.95 -3.32
C ARG A 134 -11.09 -36.30 -1.97
N PHE A 135 -11.25 -34.99 -1.92
CA PHE A 135 -11.48 -34.26 -0.67
C PHE A 135 -12.78 -34.70 0.00
N GLN A 136 -13.84 -34.93 -0.79
CA GLN A 136 -15.15 -35.38 -0.30
C GLN A 136 -15.13 -36.74 0.42
N ASP A 137 -14.11 -37.57 0.18
CA ASP A 137 -14.00 -38.86 0.85
C ASP A 137 -13.61 -38.67 2.33
N TYR A 138 -12.85 -37.61 2.64
CA TYR A 138 -12.23 -37.38 3.96
C TYR A 138 -12.82 -36.23 4.76
N TYR A 139 -13.45 -35.26 4.09
CA TYR A 139 -13.90 -34.00 4.71
C TYR A 139 -15.39 -33.76 4.53
N GLU A 140 -15.99 -33.10 5.51
CA GLU A 140 -17.26 -32.37 5.36
C GLU A 140 -16.98 -31.02 4.71
N LEU A 141 -17.64 -30.76 3.58
CA LEU A 141 -17.40 -29.57 2.77
C LEU A 141 -18.54 -28.56 2.94
N ASP A 142 -18.22 -27.40 3.50
CA ASP A 142 -19.10 -26.24 3.47
C ASP A 142 -18.84 -25.43 2.19
N ASN A 143 -19.77 -25.52 1.25
CA ASN A 143 -19.65 -24.87 -0.06
C ASN A 143 -19.46 -23.36 0.05
N LYS A 144 -20.05 -22.68 1.04
CA LYS A 144 -19.91 -21.23 1.19
C LYS A 144 -18.52 -20.85 1.68
N LEU A 145 -17.96 -21.63 2.60
CA LEU A 145 -16.57 -21.45 3.03
C LEU A 145 -15.56 -21.79 1.93
N LEU A 146 -15.88 -22.75 1.06
CA LEU A 146 -15.09 -23.04 -0.13
C LEU A 146 -15.12 -21.88 -1.14
N ILE A 147 -16.27 -21.23 -1.34
CA ILE A 147 -16.35 -20.01 -2.15
C ILE A 147 -15.58 -18.85 -1.52
N TYR A 148 -15.64 -18.70 -0.20
CA TYR A 148 -14.80 -17.74 0.51
C TYR A 148 -13.30 -18.00 0.29
N ALA A 149 -12.87 -19.27 0.36
CA ALA A 149 -11.50 -19.66 0.04
C ALA A 149 -11.13 -19.34 -1.42
N LEU A 150 -12.02 -19.64 -2.38
CA LEU A 150 -11.84 -19.33 -3.79
C LEU A 150 -11.64 -17.82 -4.02
N VAL A 151 -12.48 -16.97 -3.45
CA VAL A 151 -12.33 -15.50 -3.55
C VAL A 151 -10.96 -15.06 -3.03
N CYS A 152 -10.53 -15.56 -1.87
CA CYS A 152 -9.23 -15.24 -1.29
C CYS A 152 -8.06 -15.76 -2.15
N TYR A 153 -8.22 -16.93 -2.77
CA TYR A 153 -7.25 -17.51 -3.70
C TYR A 153 -7.13 -16.64 -4.96
N LEU A 154 -8.23 -16.24 -5.59
CA LEU A 154 -8.22 -15.41 -6.80
C LEU A 154 -7.55 -14.04 -6.56
N ILE A 155 -7.73 -13.44 -5.38
CA ILE A 155 -7.03 -12.21 -4.98
C ILE A 155 -5.53 -12.46 -4.82
N LYS A 156 -5.14 -13.53 -4.12
CA LYS A 156 -3.73 -13.94 -3.94
C LYS A 156 -3.05 -14.21 -5.30
N SER A 157 -3.76 -14.86 -6.21
CA SER A 157 -3.32 -15.20 -7.57
C SER A 157 -3.33 -14.02 -8.54
N LYS A 158 -3.71 -12.83 -8.07
CA LYS A 158 -3.67 -11.56 -8.84
C LYS A 158 -4.47 -11.65 -10.15
N MET A 159 -5.66 -12.24 -10.11
CA MET A 159 -6.54 -12.34 -11.27
C MET A 159 -6.88 -10.98 -11.91
N ILE A 160 -6.80 -9.90 -11.11
CA ILE A 160 -6.79 -8.52 -11.61
C ILE A 160 -5.61 -7.73 -11.02
N GLU A 161 -5.16 -6.76 -11.81
CA GLU A 161 -4.16 -5.76 -11.40
C GLU A 161 -4.79 -4.36 -11.36
N ILE A 162 -4.26 -3.51 -10.48
CA ILE A 162 -4.57 -2.08 -10.46
C ILE A 162 -3.61 -1.39 -11.43
N LYS A 163 -4.15 -0.69 -12.44
CA LYS A 163 -3.40 -0.15 -13.58
C LYS A 163 -2.83 1.25 -13.36
N GLY A 164 -2.86 1.76 -12.14
CA GLY A 164 -2.27 3.05 -11.78
C GLY A 164 -3.21 3.94 -10.95
N ILE A 165 -2.77 5.18 -10.73
CA ILE A 165 -3.48 6.20 -9.96
C ILE A 165 -4.82 6.56 -10.58
N GLU A 166 -4.91 6.68 -11.91
CA GLU A 166 -6.18 7.00 -12.59
C GLU A 166 -7.28 5.97 -12.28
N GLU A 167 -6.92 4.68 -12.20
CA GLU A 167 -7.87 3.64 -11.85
C GLU A 167 -8.33 3.79 -10.40
N ILE A 168 -7.43 4.07 -9.46
CA ILE A 168 -7.78 4.32 -8.06
C ILE A 168 -8.74 5.51 -7.96
N ARG A 169 -8.42 6.63 -8.62
CA ARG A 169 -9.25 7.85 -8.61
C ARG A 169 -10.65 7.64 -9.18
N ARG A 170 -10.81 6.71 -10.13
CA ARG A 170 -12.11 6.38 -10.72
C ARG A 170 -13.03 5.66 -9.73
N TYR A 171 -12.49 4.87 -8.81
CA TYR A 171 -13.27 4.00 -7.93
C TYR A 171 -13.27 4.40 -6.46
N GLU A 172 -12.31 5.22 -6.02
CA GLU A 172 -12.28 5.74 -4.66
C GLU A 172 -13.51 6.58 -4.36
N VAL A 173 -13.95 6.54 -3.11
CA VAL A 173 -15.06 7.37 -2.60
C VAL A 173 -14.53 8.13 -1.40
N LEU A 174 -14.18 9.39 -1.60
CA LEU A 174 -13.53 10.18 -0.55
C LEU A 174 -14.52 10.65 0.51
N ARG A 175 -14.13 10.54 1.78
CA ARG A 175 -14.85 11.11 2.92
C ARG A 175 -15.06 12.61 2.73
N THR A 176 -16.22 13.12 3.14
CA THR A 176 -16.55 14.56 3.13
C THR A 176 -16.63 15.08 4.56
N PRO A 177 -16.10 16.28 4.88
CA PRO A 177 -15.41 17.20 3.99
C PRO A 177 -13.95 16.79 3.70
N HIS A 178 -13.47 17.13 2.50
CA HIS A 178 -12.07 17.05 2.11
C HIS A 178 -11.63 18.32 1.36
N ASN A 179 -10.34 18.61 1.38
CA ASN A 179 -9.75 19.73 0.66
C ASN A 179 -9.67 19.46 -0.85
N LYS A 180 -9.19 20.43 -1.65
CA LYS A 180 -9.08 20.30 -3.13
C LYS A 180 -8.22 19.13 -3.62
N TYR A 181 -7.43 18.52 -2.73
CA TYR A 181 -6.57 17.38 -3.02
C TYR A 181 -7.18 16.05 -2.59
N GLY A 182 -8.37 16.05 -1.98
CA GLY A 182 -9.03 14.83 -1.48
C GLY A 182 -8.59 14.41 -0.09
N LEU A 183 -7.92 15.28 0.69
CA LEU A 183 -7.51 14.99 2.05
C LEU A 183 -8.53 15.52 3.07
N SER A 184 -8.91 14.70 4.04
CA SER A 184 -9.76 15.07 5.18
C SER A 184 -8.90 15.40 6.39
N LEU A 185 -9.34 16.33 7.24
CA LEU A 185 -8.74 16.56 8.56
C LEU A 185 -9.00 15.34 9.46
N VAL A 186 -7.95 14.85 10.14
CA VAL A 186 -7.96 13.62 10.94
C VAL A 186 -7.32 13.78 12.32
N ASN A 187 -7.28 14.99 12.87
CA ASN A 187 -6.70 15.27 14.20
C ASN A 187 -7.27 14.42 15.33
N ASP A 188 -8.56 14.08 15.27
CA ASP A 188 -9.25 13.27 16.27
C ASP A 188 -9.15 11.75 15.99
N ALA A 189 -8.38 11.35 14.98
CA ALA A 189 -8.26 9.96 14.61
C ALA A 189 -7.42 9.16 15.62
N LYS A 190 -7.89 7.96 15.94
CA LYS A 190 -7.10 6.97 16.67
C LYS A 190 -6.30 6.13 15.67
N PHE A 191 -5.03 6.47 15.49
CA PHE A 191 -4.13 5.71 14.62
C PHE A 191 -3.78 4.32 15.19
N LEU A 192 -3.65 3.36 14.27
CA LEU A 192 -3.33 1.96 14.52
C LEU A 192 -2.32 1.48 13.46
N ARG A 193 -1.93 0.21 13.49
CA ARG A 193 -0.86 -0.31 12.64
C ARG A 193 -1.12 -0.29 11.13
N GLN A 194 -2.36 -0.56 10.70
CA GLN A 194 -2.72 -0.67 9.29
C GLN A 194 -3.79 0.36 8.87
N GLY A 195 -4.21 1.21 9.79
CA GLY A 195 -5.27 2.17 9.55
C GLY A 195 -5.52 3.04 10.77
N PHE A 196 -6.65 3.73 10.78
CA PHE A 196 -7.04 4.62 11.87
C PHE A 196 -8.56 4.67 12.02
N ILE A 197 -9.01 4.93 13.24
CA ILE A 197 -10.44 5.08 13.54
C ILE A 197 -10.78 6.57 13.57
N LEU A 198 -11.81 6.95 12.81
CA LEU A 198 -12.36 8.30 12.78
C LEU A 198 -13.88 8.20 12.66
N ASP A 199 -14.62 8.90 13.53
CA ASP A 199 -16.09 8.91 13.58
C ASP A 199 -16.73 7.51 13.58
N GLY A 200 -16.16 6.57 14.34
CA GLY A 200 -16.68 5.20 14.46
C GLY A 200 -16.40 4.30 13.25
N ARG A 201 -15.60 4.77 12.28
CA ARG A 201 -15.18 3.98 11.11
C ARG A 201 -13.68 3.76 11.15
N TYR A 202 -13.25 2.55 10.78
CA TYR A 202 -11.85 2.20 10.62
C TYR A 202 -11.48 2.30 9.14
N TYR A 203 -10.57 3.23 8.82
CA TYR A 203 -10.01 3.41 7.49
C TYR A 203 -8.66 2.72 7.43
N LEU A 204 -8.43 1.87 6.42
CA LEU A 204 -7.06 1.46 6.10
C LEU A 204 -6.25 2.67 5.62
N TYR A 205 -4.95 2.67 5.88
CA TYR A 205 -4.06 3.63 5.22
C TYR A 205 -4.11 3.41 3.70
N ASN A 206 -3.92 4.49 2.94
CA ASN A 206 -3.85 4.40 1.49
C ASN A 206 -2.78 3.39 1.05
N ILE A 207 -3.02 2.70 -0.07
CA ILE A 207 -2.11 1.70 -0.64
C ILE A 207 -0.65 2.17 -0.81
N PHE A 208 -0.41 3.48 -0.92
CA PHE A 208 0.94 4.05 -1.03
C PHE A 208 1.59 4.44 0.28
N PHE A 209 0.84 4.47 1.39
CA PHE A 209 1.37 4.85 2.70
C PHE A 209 2.30 3.78 3.29
N ASP A 210 3.51 4.13 3.73
CA ASP A 210 4.40 3.18 4.40
C ASP A 210 3.89 2.86 5.82
N THR A 211 3.50 1.61 6.04
CA THR A 211 2.98 1.10 7.34
C THR A 211 4.08 0.55 8.25
N THR A 212 5.35 0.72 7.86
CA THR A 212 6.49 0.23 8.64
C THR A 212 6.59 0.96 9.98
N ILE A 213 6.97 0.22 11.03
CA ILE A 213 7.10 0.72 12.39
C ILE A 213 8.58 0.88 12.78
N GLY A 214 8.87 1.82 13.70
CA GLY A 214 10.24 2.12 14.13
C GLY A 214 10.80 1.14 15.17
N ALA A 215 9.93 0.54 15.98
CA ALA A 215 10.28 -0.47 16.98
C ALA A 215 9.24 -1.60 17.03
N ALA A 216 9.64 -2.82 17.43
CA ALA A 216 8.78 -4.01 17.38
C ALA A 216 7.44 -3.90 18.14
N ILE A 217 7.39 -3.01 19.15
CA ILE A 217 6.23 -2.77 20.02
C ILE A 217 5.43 -1.53 19.62
N ASP A 218 5.78 -0.85 18.53
CA ASP A 218 5.06 0.33 18.10
C ASP A 218 3.69 -0.05 17.53
N ASP A 219 2.65 0.62 18.03
CA ASP A 219 1.26 0.38 17.65
C ASP A 219 0.81 1.22 16.43
N VAL A 220 1.70 2.08 15.92
CA VAL A 220 1.45 2.96 14.76
C VAL A 220 2.68 3.02 13.85
N PRO A 221 2.51 3.31 12.55
CA PRO A 221 3.61 3.52 11.61
C PRO A 221 4.57 4.62 12.05
N TYR A 222 5.83 4.51 11.63
CA TYR A 222 6.90 5.43 12.06
C TYR A 222 6.61 6.89 11.67
N THR A 223 6.04 7.13 10.49
CA THR A 223 5.58 8.46 10.05
C THR A 223 4.57 9.06 11.03
N ILE A 224 3.57 8.29 11.46
CA ILE A 224 2.58 8.74 12.44
C ILE A 224 3.22 8.99 13.81
N LYS A 225 4.15 8.12 14.21
CA LYS A 225 4.90 8.27 15.46
C LYS A 225 5.69 9.58 15.49
N ILE A 226 6.38 9.93 14.41
CA ILE A 226 7.10 11.22 14.29
C ILE A 226 6.11 12.39 14.40
N ILE A 227 5.03 12.37 13.61
CA ILE A 227 4.04 13.48 13.60
C ILE A 227 3.48 13.70 15.01
N ASN A 228 3.02 12.63 15.68
CA ASN A 228 2.41 12.74 17.00
C ASN A 228 3.39 13.13 18.11
N ALA A 229 4.66 12.73 18.00
CA ALA A 229 5.66 12.98 19.03
C ALA A 229 6.38 14.33 18.86
N GLU A 230 6.58 14.78 17.62
CA GLU A 230 7.47 15.90 17.31
C GLU A 230 6.75 17.14 16.76
N ILE A 231 5.48 17.03 16.34
CA ILE A 231 4.73 18.16 15.77
C ILE A 231 3.52 18.49 16.66
N PRO A 232 3.70 19.32 17.71
CA PRO A 232 2.60 19.67 18.60
C PRO A 232 1.52 20.48 17.85
N LYS A 233 0.25 20.18 18.13
CA LYS A 233 -0.92 20.89 17.57
C LYS A 233 -0.97 20.93 16.04
N ALA A 234 -0.41 19.91 15.37
CA ALA A 234 -0.46 19.83 13.92
C ALA A 234 -1.90 19.66 13.41
N GLU A 235 -2.24 20.30 12.30
CA GLU A 235 -3.36 19.88 11.47
C GLU A 235 -2.90 18.75 10.58
N LEU A 236 -3.49 17.57 10.77
CA LEU A 236 -3.13 16.36 10.05
C LEU A 236 -4.24 16.01 9.07
N TYR A 237 -3.88 15.87 7.81
CA TYR A 237 -4.78 15.58 6.72
C TYR A 237 -4.41 14.24 6.07
N PHE A 238 -5.41 13.37 5.86
CA PHE A 238 -5.23 12.07 5.21
C PHE A 238 -6.26 11.85 4.12
N ARG A 239 -5.85 11.13 3.08
CA ARG A 239 -6.78 10.63 2.06
C ARG A 239 -7.62 9.49 2.66
N CYS A 240 -8.89 9.77 2.93
CA CYS A 240 -9.82 8.83 3.54
C CYS A 240 -10.77 8.29 2.45
N ASP A 241 -10.58 7.03 2.05
CA ASP A 241 -11.42 6.36 1.05
C ASP A 241 -12.40 5.38 1.73
N GLU A 242 -13.69 5.62 1.51
CA GLU A 242 -14.81 4.83 2.02
C GLU A 242 -14.81 3.39 1.47
N LYS A 243 -14.14 3.13 0.33
CA LYS A 243 -13.98 1.77 -0.22
C LYS A 243 -13.01 0.90 0.56
N VAL A 244 -12.14 1.50 1.36
CA VAL A 244 -11.22 0.80 2.27
C VAL A 244 -11.53 1.08 3.73
N ALA A 245 -12.80 1.40 4.02
CA ALA A 245 -13.31 1.66 5.35
C ALA A 245 -14.36 0.63 5.78
N VAL A 246 -14.34 0.27 7.05
CA VAL A 246 -15.35 -0.59 7.69
C VAL A 246 -15.82 0.04 9.00
N PRO A 247 -16.98 -0.36 9.55
CA PRO A 247 -17.32 -0.01 10.93
C PRO A 247 -16.19 -0.41 11.89
N ALA A 248 -15.88 0.42 12.89
CA ALA A 248 -14.72 0.19 13.75
C ALA A 248 -14.79 -1.13 14.54
N ASP A 249 -15.99 -1.61 14.86
CA ASP A 249 -16.22 -2.91 15.51
C ASP A 249 -16.05 -4.11 14.56
N LYS A 250 -15.88 -3.86 13.26
CA LYS A 250 -15.62 -4.86 12.21
C LYS A 250 -14.19 -4.81 11.68
N MET A 251 -13.32 -4.00 12.29
CA MET A 251 -11.93 -3.90 11.85
C MET A 251 -11.21 -5.23 12.02
N ILE A 252 -10.30 -5.51 11.09
CA ILE A 252 -9.37 -6.63 11.18
C ILE A 252 -7.95 -6.12 11.00
N CYS A 253 -6.99 -6.80 11.63
CA CYS A 253 -5.57 -6.45 11.58
C CYS A 253 -4.77 -7.72 11.26
N THR A 254 -3.90 -7.63 10.25
CA THR A 254 -2.99 -8.70 9.82
C THR A 254 -1.52 -8.37 10.12
N ALA A 255 -1.26 -7.24 10.77
CA ALA A 255 0.07 -6.74 11.08
C ALA A 255 0.90 -7.70 11.96
N THR A 256 2.21 -7.71 11.78
CA THR A 256 3.18 -8.55 12.51
C THR A 256 4.20 -7.71 13.25
N MET A 257 4.87 -8.24 14.29
CA MET A 257 5.78 -7.48 15.17
C MET A 257 7.13 -7.05 14.56
N ASP A 258 7.20 -6.86 13.24
CA ASP A 258 8.45 -6.54 12.55
C ASP A 258 8.70 -5.02 12.46
N PHE A 259 9.95 -4.57 12.60
CA PHE A 259 10.33 -3.14 12.60
C PHE A 259 11.51 -2.83 11.68
N GLN A 260 11.60 -1.59 11.23
CA GLN A 260 12.74 -1.09 10.45
C GLN A 260 13.58 -0.12 11.29
N LYS A 261 14.89 -0.15 11.07
CA LYS A 261 15.79 0.85 11.62
C LYS A 261 15.76 2.09 10.72
N TYR A 262 15.27 3.19 11.26
CA TYR A 262 15.39 4.50 10.66
C TYR A 262 16.55 5.25 11.30
N ARG A 263 17.40 5.87 10.49
CA ARG A 263 18.47 6.75 10.95
C ARG A 263 18.03 8.18 10.67
N GLY A 264 17.85 8.98 11.72
CA GLY A 264 17.62 10.42 11.56
C GLY A 264 18.93 11.13 11.26
N ILE A 265 18.86 12.14 10.40
CA ILE A 265 19.95 13.10 10.18
C ILE A 265 19.48 14.51 10.48
N THR A 266 20.40 15.36 10.96
CA THR A 266 20.14 16.80 11.07
C THR A 266 20.67 17.45 9.81
N VAL A 267 19.78 18.04 9.03
CA VAL A 267 20.14 18.82 7.84
C VAL A 267 20.39 20.27 8.26
N ASP A 268 21.39 20.92 7.65
CA ASP A 268 21.63 22.35 7.86
C ASP A 268 21.18 23.16 6.63
N PHE A 269 20.22 24.06 6.85
CA PHE A 269 19.76 25.03 5.84
C PHE A 269 20.36 26.43 6.06
N GLY A 270 21.44 26.53 6.83
CA GLY A 270 22.20 27.76 7.02
C GLY A 270 22.60 28.39 5.69
N ASP A 271 22.29 29.67 5.52
CA ASP A 271 22.59 30.46 4.32
C ASP A 271 21.87 30.04 3.02
N ILE A 272 20.74 29.33 3.10
CA ILE A 272 19.93 28.97 1.92
C ILE A 272 19.61 30.18 1.02
N GLU A 273 19.40 31.37 1.62
CA GLU A 273 19.12 32.61 0.90
C GLU A 273 20.30 33.11 0.05
N LYS A 274 21.54 32.74 0.40
CA LYS A 274 22.74 33.08 -0.36
C LYS A 274 23.02 32.05 -1.47
N LEU A 275 22.54 30.82 -1.29
CA LEU A 275 22.78 29.71 -2.21
C LEU A 275 21.77 29.68 -3.36
N ILE A 276 20.54 30.17 -3.14
CA ILE A 276 19.44 29.99 -4.08
C ILE A 276 18.94 31.32 -4.62
N ASN A 277 19.18 31.56 -5.92
CA ASN A 277 18.76 32.79 -6.58
C ASN A 277 17.40 32.66 -7.31
N LYS A 278 17.14 31.54 -7.99
CA LYS A 278 15.88 31.33 -8.75
C LYS A 278 15.26 29.96 -8.51
N LYS A 279 16.08 28.92 -8.56
CA LYS A 279 15.71 27.53 -8.34
C LYS A 279 17.01 26.75 -8.31
N GLU A 280 17.14 25.86 -7.35
CA GLU A 280 18.26 24.93 -7.25
C GLU A 280 17.73 23.51 -7.46
N ILE A 281 18.48 22.69 -8.18
CA ILE A 281 18.19 21.26 -8.38
C ILE A 281 19.44 20.48 -8.00
N ILE A 282 19.30 19.62 -7.01
CA ILE A 282 20.36 18.74 -6.54
C ILE A 282 19.96 17.32 -6.92
N VAL A 283 20.83 16.62 -7.64
CA VAL A 283 20.62 15.24 -8.06
C VAL A 283 21.73 14.40 -7.46
N HIS A 284 21.37 13.42 -6.64
CA HIS A 284 22.30 12.44 -6.09
C HIS A 284 21.91 11.05 -6.55
N TYR A 285 22.89 10.17 -6.80
CA TYR A 285 22.63 8.86 -7.39
C TYR A 285 23.53 7.76 -6.85
N ASP A 286 23.00 6.54 -6.82
CA ASP A 286 23.75 5.34 -6.48
C ASP A 286 24.62 4.92 -7.69
N PRO A 287 25.96 4.87 -7.61
CA PRO A 287 26.80 4.53 -8.75
C PRO A 287 26.69 3.06 -9.20
N LYS A 288 26.16 2.17 -8.35
CA LYS A 288 25.99 0.74 -8.62
C LYS A 288 24.61 0.43 -9.17
N TYR A 289 23.56 1.02 -8.61
CA TYR A 289 22.17 0.73 -8.96
C TYR A 289 21.53 1.79 -9.86
N LEU A 290 22.15 2.98 -9.94
CA LEU A 290 21.74 4.15 -10.70
C LEU A 290 20.41 4.78 -10.25
N ASP A 291 19.82 4.33 -9.15
CA ASP A 291 18.69 5.03 -8.54
C ASP A 291 19.12 6.46 -8.16
N LYS A 292 18.21 7.44 -8.31
CA LYS A 292 18.47 8.84 -8.00
C LYS A 292 17.51 9.37 -6.95
N VAL A 293 17.98 10.34 -6.16
CA VAL A 293 17.14 11.26 -5.40
C VAL A 293 17.33 12.65 -5.98
N VAL A 294 16.21 13.33 -6.24
CA VAL A 294 16.20 14.69 -6.74
C VAL A 294 15.60 15.59 -5.67
N MET A 295 16.36 16.61 -5.27
CA MET A 295 15.89 17.67 -4.38
C MET A 295 15.80 18.97 -5.17
N ILE A 296 14.65 19.63 -5.13
CA ILE A 296 14.43 20.89 -5.82
C ILE A 296 14.05 21.93 -4.79
N ILE A 297 14.70 23.08 -4.84
CA ILE A 297 14.44 24.19 -3.93
C ILE A 297 14.09 25.44 -4.73
N LYS A 298 12.88 25.98 -4.52
CA LYS A 298 12.34 27.13 -5.26
C LYS A 298 11.90 28.22 -4.27
N PRO A 299 12.38 29.47 -4.38
CA PRO A 299 11.88 30.59 -3.58
C PRO A 299 10.46 30.96 -3.99
N ASP A 300 9.64 31.35 -3.02
CA ASP A 300 8.28 31.90 -3.22
C ASP A 300 7.93 32.85 -2.06
N ARG A 301 6.73 33.45 -2.11
CA ARG A 301 6.22 34.38 -1.09
C ARG A 301 4.82 34.01 -0.65
N ASP A 302 4.59 34.03 0.66
CA ASP A 302 3.27 33.83 1.21
C ASP A 302 2.37 35.07 0.96
N PRO A 303 1.05 34.99 1.21
CA PRO A 303 0.15 36.13 1.04
C PRO A 303 0.51 37.36 1.88
N ASP A 304 1.23 37.19 2.98
CA ASP A 304 1.71 38.26 3.86
C ASP A 304 3.06 38.84 3.40
N GLY A 305 3.60 38.33 2.28
CA GLY A 305 4.84 38.78 1.67
C GLY A 305 6.12 38.23 2.30
N ARG A 306 6.03 37.24 3.20
CA ARG A 306 7.19 36.57 3.78
C ARG A 306 7.78 35.59 2.76
N ASN A 307 9.10 35.62 2.64
CA ASN A 307 9.81 34.68 1.78
C ASN A 307 9.76 33.28 2.40
N PHE A 308 9.51 32.28 1.57
CA PHE A 308 9.68 30.88 1.93
C PHE A 308 10.26 30.10 0.74
N TYR A 309 10.68 28.87 0.99
CA TYR A 309 11.18 27.97 -0.04
C TYR A 309 10.29 26.74 -0.14
N HIS A 310 9.84 26.43 -1.35
CA HIS A 310 9.38 25.10 -1.69
C HIS A 310 10.58 24.17 -1.70
N ILE A 311 10.51 23.10 -0.92
CA ILE A 311 11.49 22.02 -0.90
C ILE A 311 10.79 20.75 -1.35
N GLU A 312 11.21 20.22 -2.47
CA GLU A 312 10.63 19.04 -3.11
C GLU A 312 11.69 17.95 -3.12
N VAL A 313 11.34 16.73 -2.72
CA VAL A 313 12.22 15.55 -2.74
C VAL A 313 11.49 14.43 -3.47
N GLU A 314 12.10 13.90 -4.52
CA GLU A 314 11.54 12.83 -5.36
C GLU A 314 12.54 11.70 -5.55
N GLU A 315 12.07 10.45 -5.42
CA GLU A 315 12.85 9.27 -5.80
C GLU A 315 12.70 8.98 -7.31
N LEU A 316 13.79 8.63 -7.99
CA LEU A 316 13.75 8.18 -9.38
C LEU A 316 14.46 6.83 -9.52
N TRP A 317 13.69 5.80 -9.80
CA TRP A 317 14.19 4.46 -10.10
C TRP A 317 15.07 4.43 -11.35
N ASN A 318 16.11 3.60 -11.36
CA ASN A 318 16.78 3.24 -12.61
C ASN A 318 15.76 2.70 -13.63
N PRO A 319 15.65 3.26 -14.86
CA PRO A 319 14.73 2.80 -15.89
C PRO A 319 14.81 1.31 -16.21
N GLU A 320 15.97 0.66 -16.04
CA GLU A 320 16.12 -0.78 -16.24
C GLU A 320 15.29 -1.62 -15.26
N LYS A 321 14.90 -1.05 -14.11
CA LYS A 321 14.03 -1.69 -13.12
C LYS A 321 12.54 -1.56 -13.47
N VAL A 322 12.18 -0.73 -14.45
CA VAL A 322 10.79 -0.44 -14.83
C VAL A 322 10.23 -1.57 -15.71
N LYS A 323 9.33 -2.35 -15.12
CA LYS A 323 8.68 -3.50 -15.78
C LYS A 323 7.32 -3.18 -16.40
N ASP A 324 6.68 -2.10 -15.97
CA ASP A 324 5.34 -1.70 -16.43
C ASP A 324 5.38 -0.54 -17.42
N ASN A 325 4.22 -0.24 -18.00
CA ASN A 325 4.03 0.90 -18.91
C ASN A 325 3.97 2.27 -18.19
N PHE A 326 4.00 2.27 -16.86
CA PHE A 326 4.01 3.46 -16.03
C PHE A 326 4.97 3.29 -14.85
N VAL A 327 5.37 4.39 -14.24
CA VAL A 327 6.28 4.44 -13.09
C VAL A 327 5.67 5.29 -12.01
N LEU A 328 5.64 4.75 -10.79
CA LEU A 328 5.31 5.50 -9.59
C LEU A 328 6.58 5.91 -8.84
N THR A 329 6.57 7.14 -8.33
CA THR A 329 7.64 7.70 -7.50
C THR A 329 7.06 8.35 -6.26
N ASN A 330 7.69 8.14 -5.11
CA ASN A 330 7.40 8.90 -3.90
C ASN A 330 7.91 10.34 -4.04
N TYR A 331 7.05 11.28 -3.66
CA TYR A 331 7.31 12.72 -3.74
C TYR A 331 6.92 13.39 -2.43
N VAL A 332 7.87 14.05 -1.78
CA VAL A 332 7.64 14.86 -0.57
C VAL A 332 7.81 16.32 -0.90
N HIS A 333 6.84 17.14 -0.52
CA HIS A 333 6.90 18.58 -0.69
C HIS A 333 6.74 19.28 0.66
N ALA A 334 7.54 20.31 0.89
CA ALA A 334 7.53 21.08 2.12
C ALA A 334 7.73 22.58 1.86
N LYS A 335 7.28 23.41 2.81
CA LYS A 335 7.49 24.86 2.78
C LYS A 335 8.37 25.30 3.95
N TYR A 336 9.58 25.76 3.64
CA TYR A 336 10.58 26.19 4.62
C TYR A 336 10.62 27.72 4.75
N TYR A 337 10.53 28.23 5.97
CA TYR A 337 10.60 29.65 6.31
C TYR A 337 11.98 29.96 6.91
N PRO A 338 12.87 30.64 6.16
CA PRO A 338 14.26 30.84 6.58
C PRO A 338 14.39 31.77 7.80
N ASP A 339 13.47 32.73 7.96
CA ASP A 339 13.47 33.70 9.05
C ASP A 339 13.26 33.04 10.42
N LYS A 340 12.43 31.99 10.46
CA LYS A 340 12.14 31.20 11.66
C LYS A 340 12.87 29.86 11.70
N LYS A 341 13.51 29.44 10.60
CA LYS A 341 14.17 28.14 10.42
C LYS A 341 13.27 26.94 10.70
N ILE A 342 12.03 27.01 10.22
CA ILE A 342 11.00 25.98 10.40
C ILE A 342 10.34 25.65 9.08
N PHE A 343 9.73 24.48 9.02
CA PHE A 343 8.72 24.15 8.02
C PHE A 343 7.34 24.47 8.57
N ASN A 344 6.41 24.85 7.68
CA ASN A 344 5.00 25.00 8.08
C ASN A 344 4.03 24.00 7.45
N HIS A 345 4.53 23.25 6.47
CA HIS A 345 3.76 22.38 5.61
C HIS A 345 4.69 21.26 5.17
N ILE A 346 4.25 20.02 5.30
CA ILE A 346 4.86 18.86 4.64
C ILE A 346 3.72 18.01 4.08
N ASP A 347 3.82 17.61 2.83
CA ASP A 347 2.92 16.64 2.23
C ASP A 347 3.66 15.55 1.48
N PHE A 348 3.05 14.37 1.48
CA PHE A 348 3.48 13.22 0.69
C PHE A 348 2.48 12.95 -0.42
N SER A 349 3.03 12.75 -1.61
CA SER A 349 2.32 12.39 -2.81
C SER A 349 3.02 11.25 -3.52
N VAL A 350 2.28 10.53 -4.35
CA VAL A 350 2.87 9.66 -5.37
C VAL A 350 2.66 10.29 -6.73
N ASN A 351 3.74 10.43 -7.49
CA ASN A 351 3.65 10.82 -8.90
C ASN A 351 3.52 9.58 -9.77
N GLN A 352 2.73 9.67 -10.85
CA GLN A 352 2.73 8.68 -11.92
C GLN A 352 3.28 9.28 -13.19
N TYR A 353 4.12 8.52 -13.88
CA TYR A 353 4.64 8.84 -15.20
C TYR A 353 4.32 7.70 -16.16
N SER A 354 3.98 8.00 -17.40
CA SER A 354 4.17 7.07 -18.51
C SER A 354 5.64 6.68 -18.61
N LYS A 355 5.93 5.45 -19.03
CA LYS A 355 7.31 4.94 -19.10
C LYS A 355 8.24 5.84 -19.93
N GLY A 356 7.78 6.32 -21.09
CA GLY A 356 8.57 7.19 -21.96
C GLY A 356 8.92 8.53 -21.30
N LEU A 357 7.93 9.19 -20.69
CA LEU A 357 8.15 10.45 -19.98
C LEU A 357 9.13 10.27 -18.80
N PHE A 358 9.01 9.16 -18.08
CA PHE A 358 9.93 8.83 -16.98
C PHE A 358 11.36 8.64 -17.47
N GLU A 359 11.58 7.89 -18.54
CA GLU A 359 12.89 7.66 -19.14
C GLU A 359 13.53 8.98 -19.62
N GLU A 360 12.75 9.86 -20.23
CA GLU A 360 13.16 11.21 -20.61
C GLU A 360 13.57 12.07 -19.41
N LYS A 361 12.71 12.16 -18.39
CA LYS A 361 12.98 12.88 -17.13
C LYS A 361 14.24 12.35 -16.44
N TYR A 362 14.40 11.03 -16.37
CA TYR A 362 15.52 10.39 -15.69
C TYR A 362 16.86 10.66 -16.38
N ARG A 363 16.90 10.80 -17.71
CA ARG A 363 18.12 11.10 -18.46
C ARG A 363 18.77 12.42 -18.07
N ASP A 364 18.00 13.37 -17.55
CA ASP A 364 18.47 14.71 -17.16
C ASP A 364 19.24 15.41 -18.31
N ALA A 365 18.74 15.23 -19.53
CA ALA A 365 19.34 15.74 -20.75
C ALA A 365 18.33 16.66 -21.44
N MET A 366 18.05 17.81 -20.82
CA MET A 366 17.03 18.76 -21.29
C MET A 366 17.24 19.16 -22.75
N THR A 367 18.49 19.30 -23.19
CA THR A 367 18.83 19.66 -24.58
C THR A 367 18.46 18.59 -25.60
N ASP A 368 18.35 17.34 -25.17
CA ASP A 368 18.18 16.18 -26.05
C ASP A 368 16.74 15.63 -25.97
N THR A 369 16.07 15.86 -24.85
CA THR A 369 14.75 15.29 -24.54
C THR A 369 13.63 16.32 -24.49
N ASP A 370 13.95 17.61 -24.35
CA ASP A 370 13.00 18.68 -24.01
C ASP A 370 12.21 18.42 -22.70
N VAL A 371 12.64 17.45 -21.88
CA VAL A 371 12.03 17.09 -20.60
C VAL A 371 13.02 17.37 -19.47
N PRO A 372 12.72 18.32 -18.57
CA PRO A 372 13.62 18.62 -17.45
C PRO A 372 13.48 17.58 -16.33
N ILE A 373 14.53 17.40 -15.52
CA ILE A 373 14.48 16.46 -14.39
C ILE A 373 13.43 16.84 -13.33
N ASP A 374 13.03 18.12 -13.23
CA ASP A 374 11.94 18.57 -12.36
C ASP A 374 10.55 18.52 -13.01
N ARG A 375 10.40 17.83 -14.14
CA ARG A 375 9.10 17.63 -14.78
C ARG A 375 8.14 16.89 -13.82
N TYR A 376 6.95 17.47 -13.62
CA TYR A 376 5.88 16.82 -12.87
C TYR A 376 5.34 15.59 -13.60
N GLY A 377 4.83 14.63 -12.82
CA GLY A 377 4.15 13.44 -13.32
C GLY A 377 2.88 13.76 -14.10
N ASP A 378 2.43 12.78 -14.87
CA ASP A 378 1.12 12.78 -15.51
C ASP A 378 0.01 12.85 -14.46
N GLU A 379 0.21 12.20 -13.31
CA GLU A 379 -0.66 12.31 -12.14
C GLU A 379 0.16 12.66 -10.89
N HIS A 380 -0.46 13.42 -9.97
CA HIS A 380 0.09 13.80 -8.67
C HIS A 380 -0.94 13.52 -7.57
N TYR A 381 -0.74 12.43 -6.82
CA TYR A 381 -1.74 11.88 -5.92
C TYR A 381 -1.33 12.04 -4.46
N LYS A 382 -1.89 13.05 -3.78
CA LYS A 382 -1.62 13.38 -2.37
C LYS A 382 -2.22 12.33 -1.43
N ILE A 383 -1.41 11.89 -0.47
CA ILE A 383 -1.73 10.82 0.49
C ILE A 383 -1.97 11.39 1.89
N TRP A 384 -1.03 12.20 2.37
CA TRP A 384 -1.13 12.87 3.67
C TRP A 384 -0.44 14.23 3.62
N CYS A 385 -0.87 15.10 4.51
CA CYS A 385 -0.29 16.42 4.70
C CYS A 385 -0.36 16.79 6.19
N VAL A 386 0.71 17.41 6.68
CA VAL A 386 0.78 17.98 8.03
C VAL A 386 1.10 19.46 7.92
N GLU A 387 0.27 20.27 8.59
CA GLU A 387 0.45 21.72 8.69
C GLU A 387 0.63 22.09 10.17
N SER A 388 1.65 22.90 10.47
CA SER A 388 1.98 23.33 11.83
C SER A 388 3.01 24.45 11.74
N ASP A 389 3.02 25.43 12.63
CA ASP A 389 4.01 26.51 12.63
C ASP A 389 5.29 26.16 13.42
N THR A 390 5.53 24.89 13.73
CA THR A 390 6.67 24.45 14.57
C THR A 390 7.42 23.24 14.04
N ILE A 391 7.31 22.91 12.74
CA ILE A 391 7.99 21.72 12.21
C ILE A 391 9.49 22.01 12.08
N GLU A 392 10.30 21.38 12.92
CA GLU A 392 11.75 21.54 12.87
C GLU A 392 12.37 20.88 11.63
N ILE A 393 13.56 21.35 11.24
CA ILE A 393 14.35 20.75 10.16
C ILE A 393 14.63 19.27 10.43
N SER A 394 14.91 18.92 11.69
CA SER A 394 15.19 17.54 12.11
C SER A 394 13.95 16.63 11.99
N THR A 395 12.76 17.18 12.19
CA THR A 395 11.48 16.46 12.03
C THR A 395 11.15 16.29 10.55
N TRP A 396 11.36 17.33 9.74
CA TRP A 396 11.21 17.25 8.28
C TRP A 396 12.11 16.16 7.68
N SER A 397 13.40 16.13 8.02
CA SER A 397 14.33 15.13 7.47
C SER A 397 13.93 13.71 7.86
N LYS A 398 13.49 13.47 9.11
CA LYS A 398 12.95 12.19 9.56
C LYS A 398 11.71 11.77 8.77
N LEU A 399 10.79 12.71 8.49
CA LEU A 399 9.59 12.44 7.71
C LEU A 399 9.91 12.10 6.26
N VAL A 400 10.85 12.80 5.63
CA VAL A 400 11.34 12.46 4.29
C VAL A 400 11.92 11.05 4.29
N CYS A 401 12.84 10.73 5.20
CA CYS A 401 13.41 9.40 5.34
C CYS A 401 12.37 8.31 5.65
N ALA A 402 11.33 8.62 6.42
CA ALA A 402 10.25 7.67 6.72
C ALA A 402 9.35 7.40 5.50
N THR A 403 9.36 8.28 4.51
CA THR A 403 8.46 8.25 3.35
C THR A 403 9.10 7.65 2.11
N LEU A 404 10.37 7.96 1.84
CA LEU A 404 11.09 7.41 0.69
C LEU A 404 11.23 5.89 0.80
N ASP A 405 11.39 5.18 -0.32
CA ASP A 405 11.70 3.76 -0.29
C ASP A 405 13.15 3.51 0.17
N GLU A 406 13.43 2.35 0.78
CA GLU A 406 14.72 2.05 1.45
C GLU A 406 15.98 2.46 0.64
N PRO A 407 16.13 2.11 -0.66
CA PRO A 407 17.31 2.48 -1.43
C PRO A 407 17.55 4.00 -1.51
N PHE A 408 16.48 4.78 -1.51
CA PHE A 408 16.54 6.24 -1.63
C PHE A 408 16.77 6.93 -0.29
N ARG A 409 16.47 6.27 0.83
CA ARG A 409 16.74 6.82 2.18
C ARG A 409 18.23 7.04 2.38
N GLU A 410 19.06 6.09 1.94
CA GLU A 410 20.52 6.19 2.04
C GLU A 410 21.04 7.30 1.13
N LEU A 411 20.57 7.37 -0.12
CA LEU A 411 20.94 8.44 -1.04
C LEU A 411 20.55 9.83 -0.52
N PHE A 412 19.33 10.00 -0.02
CA PHE A 412 18.90 11.27 0.57
C PHE A 412 19.80 11.66 1.76
N ILE A 413 20.21 10.69 2.57
CA ILE A 413 21.10 10.93 3.70
C ILE A 413 22.49 11.40 3.24
N GLU A 414 23.03 10.80 2.18
CA GLU A 414 24.33 11.16 1.58
C GLU A 414 24.36 12.57 0.99
N MET A 415 23.22 13.13 0.56
CA MET A 415 23.15 14.50 0.04
C MET A 415 23.60 15.58 1.03
N PHE A 416 23.67 15.24 2.32
CA PHE A 416 23.99 16.17 3.40
C PHE A 416 25.29 15.83 4.15
N TYR A 417 26.10 14.90 3.62
CA TYR A 417 27.46 14.59 4.09
C TYR A 417 28.49 15.03 3.06
#